data_AF-A0A9W5E704-F1
#
_entry.id   AF-A0A9W5E704-F1
#
_cell.length_a   1.000
_cell.length_b   1.000
_cell.length_c   1.000
_cell.angle_alpha   90.00
_cell.angle_beta   90.00
_cell.angle_gamma   90.00
#
_symmetry.space_group_name_H-M   'P 1'
#
loop_
_entity.id
_entity.type
_entity.pdbx_description
1 polymer ?
#
loop_
_entity_poly.entity_id
_entity_poly.type
_entity_poly.pdbx_seq_one_letter_code
_entity_poly.pdbx_strand_id
1 'polypeptide(L)'
;MLFTDLDRPLQRGFLVDLRGIVRTLLQDMDYVIVEEDVSFITDDFVEQVIIYLEKTRFFQKWIEVDVSAVDLKELLQQIEISMRKRKSTLRQRNYFTNLLYAINLRENIPTDYLCMKKRLLELECLKEQQKHAQSLIPVSTQQITVLKRAWKETMGRKLEVSEDMKQREVDELFSRINRKQCKIQRQRQE
;
A
#
# COMPACT_ATOMS: atom_id res chain seq x y z
N MET A 1 -33.70 -12.43 13.18
CA MET A 1 -34.54 -11.63 12.26
C MET A 1 -33.94 -11.75 10.87
N LEU A 2 -34.72 -12.02 9.82
CA LEU A 2 -34.15 -12.06 8.47
C LEU A 2 -33.70 -10.66 8.06
N PHE A 3 -32.64 -10.56 7.26
CA PHE A 3 -32.20 -9.26 6.72
C PHE A 3 -33.31 -8.48 6.01
N THR A 4 -34.20 -9.20 5.30
CA THR A 4 -35.36 -8.62 4.60
C THR A 4 -36.36 -7.96 5.54
N ASP A 5 -36.42 -8.40 6.80
CA ASP A 5 -37.39 -7.94 7.79
C ASP A 5 -36.88 -6.72 8.58
N LEU A 6 -35.61 -6.36 8.40
CA LEU A 6 -35.01 -5.20 9.05
C LEU A 6 -35.54 -3.89 8.44
N ASP A 7 -35.74 -2.89 9.31
CA ASP A 7 -36.02 -1.54 8.84
C ASP A 7 -34.89 -1.00 7.96
N ARG A 8 -35.24 -0.14 6.99
CA ARG A 8 -34.28 0.43 6.02
C ARG A 8 -33.02 1.05 6.67
N PRO A 9 -33.09 1.77 7.81
CA PRO A 9 -31.88 2.28 8.47
C PRO A 9 -30.97 1.16 8.98
N LEU A 10 -31.53 0.06 9.50
CA LEU A 10 -30.78 -1.09 9.98
C LEU A 10 -30.14 -1.85 8.82
N GLN A 11 -30.88 -2.07 7.73
CA GLN A 11 -30.31 -2.66 6.50
C GLN A 11 -29.12 -1.85 5.98
N ARG A 12 -29.23 -0.51 5.94
CA ARG A 12 -28.13 0.37 5.55
C ARG A 12 -26.93 0.23 6.48
N GLY A 13 -27.15 0.17 7.79
CA GLY A 13 -26.09 -0.04 8.78
C GLY A 13 -25.35 -1.35 8.55
N PHE A 14 -26.10 -2.45 8.41
CA PHE A 14 -25.55 -3.77 8.12
C PHE A 14 -24.69 -3.77 6.84
N LEU A 15 -25.20 -3.20 5.75
CA LEU A 15 -24.48 -3.12 4.48
C LEU A 15 -23.21 -2.27 4.54
N VAL A 16 -23.21 -1.19 5.34
CA VAL A 16 -22.01 -0.36 5.55
C VAL A 16 -20.92 -1.16 6.25
N ASP A 17 -21.30 -1.93 7.27
CA ASP A 17 -20.36 -2.75 8.03
C ASP A 17 -19.86 -3.94 7.20
N LEU A 18 -20.74 -4.60 6.45
CA LEU A 18 -20.38 -5.69 5.54
C LEU A 18 -19.41 -5.19 4.46
N ARG A 19 -19.65 -4.01 3.88
CA ARG A 19 -18.71 -3.37 2.95
C ARG A 19 -17.37 -3.04 3.62
N GLY A 20 -17.39 -2.71 4.91
CA GLY A 20 -16.18 -2.52 5.71
C GLY A 20 -15.35 -3.81 5.77
N ILE A 21 -16.00 -4.92 6.09
CA ILE A 21 -15.37 -6.26 6.17
C ILE A 21 -14.79 -6.70 4.84
N VAL A 22 -15.57 -6.59 3.75
CA VAL A 22 -15.08 -6.90 2.40
C VAL A 22 -13.83 -6.09 2.06
N ARG A 23 -13.79 -4.80 2.42
CA ARG A 23 -12.62 -3.95 2.19
C ARG A 23 -11.42 -4.43 2.98
N THR A 24 -11.59 -4.79 4.25
CA THR A 24 -10.49 -5.28 5.08
C THR A 24 -9.95 -6.60 4.55
N LEU A 25 -10.81 -7.56 4.20
CA LEU A 25 -10.39 -8.83 3.61
C LEU A 25 -9.61 -8.62 2.31
N LEU A 26 -10.09 -7.74 1.42
CA LEU A 26 -9.37 -7.42 0.18
C LEU A 26 -8.01 -6.76 0.47
N GLN A 27 -7.89 -5.95 1.51
CA GLN A 27 -6.60 -5.36 1.90
C GLN A 27 -5.64 -6.41 2.47
N ASP A 28 -6.13 -7.32 3.30
CA ASP A 28 -5.32 -8.39 3.91
C ASP A 28 -4.80 -9.38 2.85
N MET A 29 -5.51 -9.51 1.73
CA MET A 29 -5.10 -10.33 0.57
C MET A 29 -4.34 -9.54 -0.50
N ASP A 30 -4.00 -8.27 -0.25
CA ASP A 30 -3.40 -7.36 -1.24
C ASP A 30 -4.15 -7.31 -2.57
N TYR A 31 -5.48 -7.48 -2.51
CA TYR A 31 -6.39 -7.50 -3.67
C TYR A 31 -6.06 -8.60 -4.70
N VAL A 32 -5.31 -9.66 -4.34
CA VAL A 32 -4.80 -10.64 -5.32
C VAL A 32 -5.93 -11.31 -6.13
N ILE A 33 -7.07 -11.56 -5.48
CA ILE A 33 -8.26 -12.19 -6.05
C ILE A 33 -9.07 -11.28 -6.99
N VAL A 34 -8.73 -9.99 -7.08
CA VAL A 34 -9.42 -9.04 -7.96
C VAL A 34 -8.85 -9.16 -9.37
N GLU A 35 -9.69 -9.62 -10.28
CA GLU A 35 -9.41 -9.60 -11.72
C GLU A 35 -10.36 -8.66 -12.45
N GLU A 36 -9.92 -8.17 -13.62
CA GLU A 36 -10.74 -7.32 -14.49
C GLU A 36 -11.93 -8.13 -15.02
N ASP A 37 -13.13 -7.56 -14.94
CA ASP A 37 -14.40 -8.15 -15.41
C ASP A 37 -14.81 -9.52 -14.84
N VAL A 38 -14.09 -10.04 -13.83
CA VAL A 38 -14.39 -11.31 -13.16
C VAL A 38 -14.79 -11.07 -11.72
N SER A 39 -15.96 -11.60 -11.31
CA SER A 39 -16.41 -11.51 -9.92
C SER A 39 -15.51 -12.32 -9.00
N PHE A 40 -15.05 -11.72 -7.91
CA PHE A 40 -14.29 -12.44 -6.87
C PHE A 40 -15.21 -13.02 -5.77
N ILE A 41 -16.53 -12.84 -5.88
CA ILE A 41 -17.50 -13.38 -4.93
C ILE A 41 -17.78 -14.86 -5.25
N THR A 42 -16.82 -15.71 -4.90
CA THR A 42 -16.92 -17.16 -4.95
C THR A 42 -17.51 -17.73 -3.65
N ASP A 43 -17.90 -19.00 -3.64
CA ASP A 43 -18.38 -19.65 -2.42
C ASP A 43 -17.31 -19.66 -1.32
N ASP A 44 -16.05 -19.89 -1.69
CA ASP A 44 -14.91 -19.80 -0.77
C ASP A 44 -14.76 -18.39 -0.16
N PHE A 45 -14.97 -17.34 -0.95
CA PHE A 45 -14.92 -15.96 -0.44
C PHE A 45 -16.08 -15.67 0.51
N VAL A 46 -17.28 -16.20 0.22
CA VAL A 46 -18.44 -16.08 1.11
C VAL A 46 -18.16 -16.76 2.45
N GLU A 47 -17.59 -17.96 2.45
CA GLU A 47 -17.21 -18.67 3.67
C GLU A 47 -16.19 -17.87 4.50
N GLN A 48 -15.18 -17.28 3.85
CA GLN A 48 -14.21 -16.42 4.54
C GLN A 48 -14.88 -15.18 5.16
N VAL A 49 -15.85 -14.57 4.48
CA VAL A 49 -16.65 -13.49 5.05
C VAL A 49 -17.40 -13.99 6.28
N ILE A 50 -18.09 -15.12 6.23
CA ILE A 50 -18.82 -15.70 7.37
C ILE A 50 -17.89 -15.90 8.57
N ILE A 51 -16.73 -16.53 8.37
CA ILE A 51 -15.72 -16.74 9.41
C ILE A 51 -15.27 -15.39 10.02
N TYR A 52 -15.10 -14.37 9.18
CA TYR A 52 -14.73 -13.03 9.64
C TYR A 52 -15.85 -12.37 10.45
N LEU A 53 -17.11 -12.50 10.02
CA LEU A 53 -18.29 -11.98 10.73
C LEU A 53 -18.39 -12.59 12.15
N GLU A 54 -18.20 -13.90 12.27
CA GLU A 54 -18.27 -14.62 13.55
C GLU A 54 -17.15 -14.21 14.52
N LYS A 55 -15.94 -13.99 14.01
CA LYS A 55 -14.76 -13.64 14.83
C LYS A 55 -14.73 -12.17 15.23
N THR A 56 -15.36 -11.29 14.43
CA THR A 56 -15.18 -9.85 14.58
C THR A 56 -16.16 -9.26 15.59
N ARG A 57 -15.64 -8.80 16.72
CA ARG A 57 -16.42 -8.11 17.77
C ARG A 57 -17.30 -6.97 17.23
N PHE A 58 -16.83 -6.26 16.20
CA PHE A 58 -17.55 -5.17 15.57
C PHE A 58 -18.86 -5.60 14.88
N PHE A 59 -18.97 -6.86 14.46
CA PHE A 59 -20.17 -7.39 13.81
C PHE A 59 -21.14 -8.09 14.78
N GLN A 60 -20.76 -8.24 16.06
CA GLN A 60 -21.61 -8.88 17.08
C GLN A 60 -22.94 -8.16 17.29
N LYS A 61 -23.02 -6.86 16.98
CA LYS A 61 -24.30 -6.11 17.02
C LYS A 61 -25.34 -6.60 15.99
N TRP A 62 -24.91 -7.38 15.00
CA TRP A 62 -25.75 -7.98 13.97
C TRP A 62 -25.96 -9.49 14.18
N ILE A 63 -25.54 -10.06 15.33
CA ILE A 63 -25.60 -11.52 15.57
C ILE A 63 -27.03 -12.08 15.52
N GLU A 64 -28.04 -11.24 15.76
CA GLU A 64 -29.45 -11.60 15.68
C GLU A 64 -30.02 -11.50 14.26
N VAL A 65 -29.25 -10.96 13.30
CA VAL A 65 -29.63 -10.89 11.89
C VAL A 65 -29.25 -12.21 11.22
N ASP A 66 -30.26 -12.95 10.80
CA ASP A 66 -30.09 -14.20 10.07
C ASP A 66 -29.99 -13.89 8.57
N VAL A 67 -28.93 -14.38 7.95
CA VAL A 67 -28.62 -14.20 6.53
C VAL A 67 -28.12 -15.54 6.01
N SER A 68 -28.87 -16.15 5.09
CA SER A 68 -28.42 -17.39 4.46
C SER A 68 -27.14 -17.15 3.64
N ALA A 69 -26.35 -18.19 3.41
CA ALA A 69 -25.15 -18.07 2.57
C ALA A 69 -25.47 -17.58 1.14
N VAL A 70 -26.65 -17.95 0.63
CA VAL A 70 -27.15 -17.52 -0.69
C VAL A 70 -27.45 -16.03 -0.68
N ASP A 71 -28.21 -15.55 0.31
CA ASP A 71 -28.54 -14.12 0.43
C ASP A 71 -27.26 -13.29 0.65
N LEU A 72 -26.34 -13.78 1.49
CA LEU A 72 -25.07 -13.13 1.73
C LEU A 72 -24.25 -13.00 0.44
N LYS A 73 -24.21 -14.05 -0.39
CA LYS A 73 -23.53 -14.03 -1.69
C LYS A 73 -24.11 -12.94 -2.59
N GLU A 74 -25.43 -12.81 -2.67
CA GLU A 74 -26.07 -11.75 -3.46
C GLU A 74 -25.73 -10.35 -2.94
N LEU A 75 -25.79 -10.14 -1.62
CA LEU A 75 -25.42 -8.86 -1.00
C LEU A 75 -23.95 -8.52 -1.27
N LEU A 76 -23.06 -9.50 -1.20
CA LEU A 76 -21.64 -9.34 -1.49
C LEU A 76 -21.40 -9.00 -2.97
N GLN A 77 -22.11 -9.62 -3.90
CA GLN A 77 -22.05 -9.26 -5.34
C GLN A 77 -22.49 -7.82 -5.58
N GLN A 78 -23.56 -7.37 -4.93
CA GLN A 78 -24.00 -5.97 -5.02
C GLN A 78 -22.94 -5.00 -4.46
N ILE A 79 -22.31 -5.38 -3.34
CA ILE A 79 -21.21 -4.62 -2.75
C ILE A 79 -20.03 -4.57 -3.72
N GLU A 80 -19.60 -5.70 -4.30
CA GLU A 80 -18.52 -5.75 -5.29
C GLU A 80 -18.79 -4.80 -6.45
N ILE A 81 -19.95 -4.91 -7.10
CA ILE A 81 -20.33 -4.07 -8.24
C ILE A 81 -20.25 -2.58 -7.85
N SER A 82 -20.75 -2.24 -6.67
CA SER A 82 -20.70 -0.86 -6.16
C SER A 82 -19.27 -0.37 -5.90
N MET A 83 -18.39 -1.26 -5.43
CA MET A 83 -16.99 -0.94 -5.13
C MET A 83 -16.18 -0.75 -6.42
N ARG A 84 -16.35 -1.62 -7.42
CA ARG A 84 -15.70 -1.52 -8.74
C ARG A 84 -16.04 -0.23 -9.47
N LYS A 85 -17.30 0.19 -9.42
CA LYS A 85 -17.80 1.43 -10.06
C LYS A 85 -17.37 2.73 -9.38
N ARG A 86 -16.70 2.66 -8.22
CA ARG A 86 -16.31 3.86 -7.48
C ARG A 86 -15.30 4.67 -8.27
N LYS A 87 -15.55 5.97 -8.47
CA LYS A 87 -14.56 6.84 -9.11
C LYS A 87 -13.34 7.04 -8.22
N SER A 88 -12.16 6.93 -8.81
CA SER A 88 -10.90 7.29 -8.18
C SER A 88 -10.82 8.80 -7.95
N THR A 89 -10.28 9.18 -6.78
CA THR A 89 -10.07 10.60 -6.45
C THR A 89 -8.93 11.18 -7.27
N LEU A 90 -8.87 12.51 -7.43
CA LEU A 90 -7.72 13.18 -8.08
C LEU A 90 -6.40 12.85 -7.36
N ARG A 91 -6.40 12.82 -6.03
CA ARG A 91 -5.23 12.45 -5.22
C ARG A 91 -4.72 11.04 -5.55
N GLN A 92 -5.63 10.07 -5.67
CA GLN A 92 -5.27 8.69 -6.03
C GLN A 92 -4.69 8.60 -7.44
N ARG A 93 -5.30 9.30 -8.40
CA ARG A 93 -4.82 9.32 -9.79
C ARG A 93 -3.43 9.94 -9.90
N ASN A 94 -3.21 11.09 -9.26
CA ASN A 94 -1.90 11.73 -9.23
C ASN A 94 -0.83 10.84 -8.59
N TYR A 95 -1.19 10.15 -7.49
CA TYR A 95 -0.28 9.21 -6.84
C TYR A 95 0.10 8.05 -7.76
N PHE A 96 -0.87 7.47 -8.46
CA PHE A 96 -0.65 6.42 -9.46
C PHE A 96 0.32 6.88 -10.56
N THR A 97 0.08 8.05 -11.15
CA THR A 97 0.95 8.62 -12.19
C THR A 97 2.37 8.88 -11.68
N ASN A 98 2.51 9.36 -10.43
CA ASN A 98 3.82 9.56 -9.82
C ASN A 98 4.58 8.26 -9.59
N LEU A 99 3.88 7.17 -9.22
CA LEU A 99 4.49 5.84 -9.10
C LEU A 99 5.00 5.35 -10.45
N LEU A 100 4.16 5.41 -11.49
CA LEU A 100 4.54 5.06 -12.86
C LEU A 100 5.78 5.84 -13.32
N TYR A 101 5.80 7.15 -13.10
CA TYR A 101 6.96 7.98 -13.44
C TYR A 101 8.22 7.56 -12.68
N ALA A 102 8.12 7.30 -11.37
CA ALA A 102 9.26 6.91 -10.54
C ALA A 102 9.92 5.61 -11.00
N ILE A 103 9.13 4.67 -11.52
CA ILE A 103 9.62 3.36 -12.01
C ILE A 103 9.73 3.31 -13.54
N ASN A 104 9.58 4.45 -14.21
CA ASN A 104 9.66 4.61 -15.68
C ASN A 104 8.71 3.68 -16.47
N LEU A 105 7.49 3.48 -15.97
CA LEU A 105 6.42 2.77 -16.68
C LEU A 105 5.41 3.75 -17.29
N ARG A 106 4.74 3.32 -18.36
CA ARG A 106 3.68 4.07 -19.04
C ARG A 106 2.46 3.20 -19.19
N GLU A 107 1.45 3.47 -18.38
CA GLU A 107 0.21 2.71 -18.33
C GLU A 107 -0.97 3.66 -18.13
N ASN A 108 -2.14 3.27 -18.63
CA ASN A 108 -3.38 3.98 -18.32
C ASN A 108 -3.83 3.65 -16.89
N ILE A 109 -4.49 4.59 -16.24
CA ILE A 109 -5.10 4.34 -14.93
C ILE A 109 -6.32 3.42 -15.14
N PRO A 110 -6.42 2.28 -14.44
CA PRO A 110 -7.59 1.41 -14.53
C PRO A 110 -8.89 2.15 -14.20
N THR A 111 -9.94 1.88 -14.97
CA THR A 111 -11.28 2.44 -14.76
C THR A 111 -12.01 1.75 -13.61
N ASP A 112 -11.82 0.44 -13.47
CA ASP A 112 -12.26 -0.34 -12.31
C ASP A 112 -11.45 0.08 -11.08
N TYR A 113 -12.17 0.50 -10.04
CA TYR A 113 -11.56 0.99 -8.80
C TYR A 113 -10.72 -0.07 -8.07
N LEU A 114 -11.18 -1.32 -8.05
CA LEU A 114 -10.50 -2.41 -7.36
C LEU A 114 -9.27 -2.86 -8.14
N CYS A 115 -9.34 -2.90 -9.48
CA CYS A 115 -8.17 -3.12 -10.31
C CYS A 115 -7.14 -1.99 -10.14
N MET A 116 -7.59 -0.73 -10.05
CA MET A 116 -6.70 0.40 -9.73
C MET A 116 -6.02 0.22 -8.37
N LYS A 117 -6.73 -0.32 -7.38
CA LYS A 117 -6.19 -0.59 -6.03
C LYS A 117 -5.15 -1.70 -6.03
N LYS A 118 -5.43 -2.83 -6.69
CA LYS A 118 -4.47 -3.92 -6.90
C LYS A 118 -3.21 -3.39 -7.58
N ARG A 119 -3.39 -2.69 -8.71
CA ARG A 119 -2.25 -2.15 -9.48
C ARG A 119 -1.43 -1.14 -8.69
N LEU A 120 -2.04 -0.31 -7.84
CA LEU A 120 -1.29 0.59 -6.95
C LEU A 120 -0.32 -0.17 -6.03
N LEU A 121 -0.77 -1.26 -5.39
CA LEU A 121 0.08 -2.05 -4.50
C LEU A 121 1.23 -2.71 -5.26
N GLU A 122 0.96 -3.23 -6.46
CA GLU A 122 1.99 -3.79 -7.33
C GLU A 122 3.07 -2.75 -7.69
N LEU A 123 2.65 -1.53 -8.06
CA LEU A 123 3.57 -0.44 -8.40
C LEU A 123 4.42 0.00 -7.18
N GLU A 124 3.83 0.01 -5.97
CA GLU A 124 4.56 0.28 -4.73
C GLU A 124 5.61 -0.79 -4.45
N CYS A 125 5.26 -2.06 -4.63
CA CYS A 125 6.18 -3.18 -4.49
C CYS A 125 7.34 -3.10 -5.51
N LEU A 126 7.03 -2.85 -6.78
CA LEU A 126 8.04 -2.66 -7.83
C LEU A 126 9.00 -1.51 -7.53
N LYS A 127 8.48 -0.40 -7.01
CA LYS A 127 9.30 0.75 -6.63
C LYS A 127 10.26 0.40 -5.49
N GLU A 128 9.81 -0.33 -4.48
CA GLU A 128 10.69 -0.74 -3.38
C GLU A 128 11.74 -1.76 -3.85
N GLN A 129 11.36 -2.70 -4.74
CA GLN A 129 12.31 -3.62 -5.38
C GLN A 129 13.37 -2.88 -6.19
N GLN A 130 12.98 -1.86 -6.97
CA GLN A 130 13.91 -1.05 -7.74
C GLN A 130 14.88 -0.28 -6.84
N LYS A 131 14.38 0.32 -5.75
CA LYS A 131 15.19 1.01 -4.76
C LYS A 131 16.17 0.06 -4.06
N HIS A 132 15.71 -1.14 -3.72
CA HIS A 132 16.57 -2.17 -3.16
C HIS A 132 17.68 -2.59 -4.15
N ALA A 133 17.32 -2.83 -5.42
CA ALA A 133 18.29 -3.15 -6.46
C ALA A 133 19.33 -2.03 -6.63
N GLN A 134 18.91 -0.77 -6.70
CA GLN A 134 19.80 0.40 -6.77
C GLN A 134 20.74 0.48 -5.57
N SER A 135 20.25 0.17 -4.37
CA SER A 135 21.04 0.19 -3.15
C SER A 135 22.21 -0.82 -3.14
N LEU A 136 22.10 -1.87 -3.98
CA LEU A 136 23.11 -2.92 -4.13
C LEU A 136 24.13 -2.64 -5.23
N ILE A 137 23.91 -1.62 -6.07
CA ILE A 137 24.82 -1.28 -7.17
C ILE A 137 26.15 -0.77 -6.58
N PRO A 138 27.31 -1.29 -7.05
CA PRO A 138 28.61 -0.74 -6.70
C PRO A 138 28.74 0.71 -7.12
N VAL A 139 29.28 1.54 -6.24
CA VAL A 139 29.35 2.99 -6.47
C VAL A 139 30.52 3.35 -7.37
N SER A 140 30.34 4.35 -8.23
CA SER A 140 31.44 4.84 -9.07
C SER A 140 32.61 5.39 -8.24
N THR A 141 33.83 5.24 -8.74
CA THR A 141 35.04 5.79 -8.12
C THR A 141 34.97 7.31 -7.93
N GLN A 142 34.28 8.02 -8.83
CA GLN A 142 34.03 9.45 -8.70
C GLN A 142 33.16 9.79 -7.48
N GLN A 143 32.08 9.05 -7.24
CA GLN A 143 31.27 9.26 -6.03
C GLN A 143 32.04 8.92 -4.75
N ILE A 144 32.87 7.86 -4.76
CA ILE A 144 33.75 7.52 -3.63
C ILE A 144 34.74 8.65 -3.33
N THR A 145 35.33 9.28 -4.36
CA THR A 145 36.25 10.42 -4.15
C THR A 145 35.55 11.65 -3.59
N VAL A 146 34.33 11.96 -4.07
CA VAL A 146 33.50 13.03 -3.50
C VAL A 146 33.17 12.76 -2.04
N LEU A 147 32.79 11.52 -1.69
CA LEU A 147 32.49 11.11 -0.33
C LEU A 147 33.72 11.25 0.59
N LYS A 148 34.89 10.78 0.15
CA LYS A 148 36.15 10.91 0.91
C LYS A 148 36.49 12.38 1.18
N ARG A 149 36.26 13.27 0.22
CA ARG A 149 36.45 14.71 0.37
C ARG A 149 35.48 15.29 1.41
N ALA A 150 34.17 15.09 1.23
CA ALA A 150 33.15 15.61 2.13
C ALA A 150 33.30 15.09 3.57
N TRP A 151 33.71 13.83 3.72
CA TRP A 151 34.01 13.23 5.03
C TRP A 151 35.21 13.90 5.69
N LYS A 152 36.31 14.09 4.96
CA LYS A 152 37.51 14.75 5.48
C LYS A 152 37.21 16.19 5.91
N GLU A 153 36.44 16.93 5.12
CA GLU A 153 36.03 18.31 5.44
C GLU A 153 35.16 18.38 6.69
N THR A 154 34.22 17.44 6.85
CA THR A 154 33.25 17.49 7.97
C THR A 154 33.78 16.84 9.25
N MET A 155 34.57 15.77 9.14
CA MET A 155 35.02 14.94 10.26
C MET A 155 36.51 15.12 10.59
N GLY A 156 37.29 15.80 9.74
CA GLY A 156 38.71 16.07 9.96
C GLY A 156 39.64 14.87 9.78
N ARG A 157 39.13 13.71 9.36
CA ARG A 157 39.90 12.46 9.21
C ARG A 157 39.69 11.82 7.84
N LYS A 158 40.67 11.03 7.39
CA LYS A 158 40.56 10.25 6.14
C LYS A 158 39.51 9.15 6.32
N LEU A 159 38.75 8.89 5.25
CA LEU A 159 37.78 7.80 5.17
C LEU A 159 38.39 6.65 4.35
N GLU A 160 38.55 5.49 4.97
CA GLU A 160 38.89 4.24 4.30
C GLU A 160 37.59 3.51 3.96
N VAL A 161 37.39 3.24 2.68
CA VAL A 161 36.22 2.54 2.13
C VAL A 161 36.71 1.61 1.03
N SER A 162 36.04 0.46 0.92
CA SER A 162 36.32 -0.56 -0.08
C SER A 162 36.03 -0.07 -1.50
N GLU A 163 36.63 -0.69 -2.51
CA GLU A 163 36.40 -0.36 -3.92
C GLU A 163 35.05 -0.89 -4.44
N ASP A 164 34.52 -1.95 -3.82
CA ASP A 164 33.22 -2.56 -4.11
C ASP A 164 32.08 -1.99 -3.25
N MET A 165 32.30 -0.82 -2.65
CA MET A 165 31.34 -0.13 -1.81
C MET A 165 29.99 0.02 -2.53
N LYS A 166 28.89 -0.24 -1.82
CA LYS A 166 27.54 -0.21 -2.39
C LYS A 166 26.87 1.14 -2.15
N GLN A 167 25.89 1.48 -3.01
CA GLN A 167 25.20 2.77 -2.92
C GLN A 167 24.57 3.00 -1.54
N ARG A 168 24.02 1.95 -0.93
CA ARG A 168 23.48 2.01 0.43
C ARG A 168 24.49 2.52 1.46
N GLU A 169 25.72 2.04 1.40
CA GLU A 169 26.77 2.41 2.35
C GLU A 169 27.18 3.87 2.17
N VAL A 170 27.18 4.34 0.92
CA VAL A 170 27.48 5.75 0.59
C VAL A 170 26.38 6.66 1.13
N ASP A 171 25.11 6.30 0.94
CA ASP A 171 23.96 7.06 1.43
C ASP A 171 23.96 7.17 2.97
N GLU A 172 24.34 6.08 3.66
CA GLU A 172 24.51 6.08 5.12
C GLU A 172 25.63 7.03 5.57
N LEU A 173 26.77 7.05 4.88
CA LEU A 173 27.87 7.93 5.23
C LEU A 173 27.55 9.41 4.94
N PHE A 174 26.89 9.73 3.82
CA PHE A 174 26.40 11.08 3.56
C PHE A 174 25.35 11.51 4.59
N SER A 175 24.47 10.62 5.02
CA SER A 175 23.52 10.90 6.10
C SER A 175 24.22 11.26 7.41
N ARG A 176 25.34 10.59 7.74
CA ARG A 176 26.17 10.94 8.91
C ARG A 176 26.86 12.29 8.76
N ILE A 177 27.38 12.60 7.57
CA ILE A 177 27.95 13.90 7.25
C ILE A 177 26.92 15.00 7.48
N ASN A 178 25.73 14.88 6.89
CA ASN A 178 24.65 15.87 7.00
C ASN A 178 24.24 16.09 8.46
N ARG A 179 24.07 15.01 9.24
CA ARG A 179 23.77 15.11 10.68
C ARG A 179 24.85 15.88 11.44
N LYS A 180 26.12 15.68 11.13
CA LYS A 180 27.23 16.39 11.78
C LYS A 180 27.27 17.87 11.37
N GLN A 181 27.07 18.17 10.09
CA GLN A 181 27.00 19.54 9.59
C GLN A 181 25.87 20.32 10.25
N CYS A 182 24.67 19.73 10.37
CA CYS A 182 23.55 20.36 11.08
C CYS A 182 23.88 20.65 12.56
N LYS A 183 24.59 19.75 13.25
CA LYS A 183 25.03 19.99 14.64
C LYS A 183 26.01 21.16 14.73
N ILE A 184 26.98 21.23 13.81
CA ILE A 184 27.97 22.32 13.77
C ILE A 184 27.29 23.66 13.48
N GLN A 185 26.32 23.69 12.55
CA GLN A 185 25.59 24.92 12.22
C GLN A 185 24.79 25.46 13.40
N ARG A 186 24.11 24.59 14.16
CA ARG A 186 23.36 24.99 15.38
C ARG A 186 24.28 25.62 16.43
N GLN A 187 25.45 25.03 16.65
CA GLN A 187 26.45 25.55 17.60
C GLN A 187 27.08 26.89 17.19
N ARG A 188 26.96 27.29 15.93
CA ARG A 188 27.46 28.59 15.43
C ARG A 188 26.41 29.70 15.50
N GLN A 189 25.15 29.34 15.75
CA GLN A 189 24.03 30.27 15.85
C GLN A 189 23.67 30.60 17.31
N GLU A 190 24.25 29.88 18.26
CA GLU A 190 24.27 30.17 19.71
C GLU A 190 25.49 31.03 20.06
#